data_AF-A0A529Z5I6-F1
#
_entry.id   AF-A0A529Z5I6-F1
#
_cell.length_a   1.000
_cell.length_b   1.000
_cell.length_c   1.000
_cell.angle_alpha   90.00
_cell.angle_beta   90.00
_cell.angle_gamma   90.00
#
_symmetry.space_group_name_H-M   'P 1'
#
loop_
_entity.id
_entity.type
_entity.pdbx_description
1 polymer ?
#
loop_
_entity_poly.entity_id
_entity_poly.type
_entity_poly.pdbx_seq_one_letter_code
_entity_poly.pdbx_strand_id
1 'polypeptide(L)'
;MTKPLDIVFLGLSLSSSWGNGHATTFRGLLRALNDLGHRVTFLERDVSWYAHHRDLRDPDFCDLRYYETVSELRRNHRQELQRADAVVIGSFVPEGRVIIDDLASLCTGQFCFYDIDTPVT
;
A
#
# COMPACT_ATOMS: atom_id res chain seq x y z
N MET A 1 -1.44 24.75 -8.70
CA MET A 1 -1.68 23.31 -8.48
C MET A 1 -0.33 22.63 -8.37
N THR A 2 -0.13 21.83 -7.33
CA THR A 2 1.05 20.95 -7.18
C THR A 2 1.05 19.91 -8.31
N LYS A 3 2.24 19.51 -8.74
CA LYS A 3 2.39 18.46 -9.77
C LYS A 3 1.76 17.15 -9.25
N PRO A 4 0.94 16.43 -10.04
CA PRO A 4 0.48 15.09 -9.70
C PRO A 4 1.66 14.17 -9.38
N LEU A 5 1.54 13.41 -8.29
CA LEU A 5 2.55 12.46 -7.83
C LEU A 5 2.06 11.04 -8.06
N ASP A 6 2.99 10.12 -8.30
CA ASP A 6 2.77 8.68 -8.27
C ASP A 6 3.18 8.12 -6.90
N ILE A 7 2.22 7.63 -6.12
CA ILE A 7 2.44 7.16 -4.75
C ILE A 7 2.04 5.70 -4.64
N VAL A 8 2.93 4.86 -4.13
CA VAL A 8 2.65 3.44 -3.89
C VAL A 8 2.56 3.19 -2.39
N PHE A 9 1.45 2.62 -1.95
CA PHE A 9 1.26 2.13 -0.59
C PHE A 9 1.37 0.62 -0.55
N LEU A 10 2.08 0.09 0.45
CA LEU A 10 1.96 -1.31 0.87
C LEU A 10 1.33 -1.31 2.26
N GLY A 11 0.20 -1.99 2.44
CA GLY A 11 -0.52 -1.99 3.70
C GLY A 11 -1.15 -3.33 4.03
N LEU A 12 -1.54 -3.50 5.29
CA LEU A 12 -2.15 -4.73 5.80
C LEU A 12 -3.44 -5.08 5.05
N SER A 13 -4.40 -4.16 4.99
CA SER A 13 -5.55 -4.28 4.07
C SER A 13 -6.19 -2.92 3.80
N LEU A 14 -6.58 -2.71 2.54
CA LEU A 14 -7.53 -1.69 2.08
C LEU A 14 -8.87 -2.36 1.72
N SER A 15 -8.79 -3.56 1.15
CA SER A 15 -9.90 -4.27 0.52
C SER A 15 -10.89 -4.90 1.49
N SER A 16 -10.45 -5.16 2.72
CA SER A 16 -11.25 -5.74 3.79
C SER A 16 -11.14 -4.89 5.06
N SER A 17 -12.27 -4.40 5.57
CA SER A 17 -12.36 -3.75 6.89
C SER A 17 -12.60 -4.75 8.03
N TRP A 18 -12.67 -6.06 7.72
CA TRP A 18 -13.01 -7.07 8.71
C TRP A 18 -11.89 -7.26 9.74
N GLY A 19 -12.23 -7.00 11.01
CA GLY A 19 -11.33 -7.21 12.15
C GLY A 19 -10.05 -6.37 12.12
N ASN A 20 -9.96 -5.32 11.28
CA ASN A 20 -8.80 -4.45 11.20
C ASN A 20 -9.22 -2.97 11.02
N GLY A 21 -8.59 -2.06 11.77
CA GLY A 21 -8.85 -0.62 11.66
C GLY A 21 -8.12 0.08 10.50
N HIS A 22 -7.16 -0.61 9.87
CA HIS A 22 -6.28 -0.03 8.85
C HIS A 22 -7.05 0.38 7.59
N ALA A 23 -7.99 -0.46 7.14
CA ALA A 23 -8.73 -0.22 5.90
C ALA A 23 -9.46 1.14 5.93
N THR A 24 -10.12 1.48 7.04
CA THR A 24 -10.83 2.76 7.18
C THR A 24 -9.88 3.94 7.11
N THR A 25 -8.74 3.87 7.81
CA THR A 25 -7.71 4.93 7.80
C THR A 25 -7.13 5.13 6.41
N PHE A 26 -6.75 4.05 5.72
CA PHE A 26 -6.26 4.13 4.35
C PHE A 26 -7.32 4.70 3.40
N ARG A 27 -8.57 4.22 3.45
CA ARG A 27 -9.65 4.74 2.58
C ARG A 27 -9.81 6.26 2.73
N GLY A 28 -9.76 6.79 3.95
CA GLY A 28 -9.82 8.24 4.19
C GLY A 28 -8.62 8.98 3.58
N LEU A 29 -7.41 8.49 3.86
CA LEU A 29 -6.16 9.09 3.35
C LEU A 29 -6.10 9.07 1.82
N LEU A 30 -6.38 7.93 1.20
CA LEU A 30 -6.25 7.76 -0.25
C LEU A 30 -7.30 8.56 -1.02
N ARG A 31 -8.53 8.68 -0.50
CA ARG A 31 -9.54 9.59 -1.08
C ARG A 31 -9.05 11.03 -1.08
N ALA A 32 -8.49 11.51 0.03
CA ALA A 32 -7.94 12.86 0.10
C ALA A 32 -6.75 13.06 -0.87
N LEU A 33 -5.88 12.07 -1.04
CA LEU A 33 -4.79 12.13 -2.01
C LEU A 33 -5.30 12.17 -3.47
N ASN A 34 -6.34 11.39 -3.77
CA ASN A 34 -7.00 11.40 -5.07
C ASN A 34 -7.67 12.76 -5.36
N ASP A 35 -8.35 13.35 -4.37
CA ASP A 35 -8.97 14.68 -4.49
C ASP A 35 -7.93 15.80 -4.72
N LEU A 36 -6.71 15.61 -4.21
CA LEU A 36 -5.56 16.49 -4.48
C LEU A 36 -4.91 16.24 -5.86
N GLY A 37 -5.38 15.25 -6.62
CA GLY A 37 -4.92 14.93 -7.98
C GLY A 37 -3.70 13.99 -8.02
N HIS A 38 -3.37 13.29 -6.93
CA HIS A 38 -2.31 12.29 -6.92
C HIS A 38 -2.82 10.95 -7.42
N ARG A 39 -1.93 10.16 -8.04
CA ARG A 39 -2.20 8.79 -8.47
C ARG A 39 -1.67 7.84 -7.41
N VAL A 40 -2.52 6.94 -6.96
CA VAL A 40 -2.20 6.01 -5.88
C VAL A 40 -2.35 4.58 -6.36
N THR A 41 -1.33 3.76 -6.13
CA THR A 41 -1.43 2.29 -6.17
C THR A 41 -1.35 1.75 -4.75
N PHE A 42 -2.30 0.91 -4.35
CA PHE A 42 -2.27 0.18 -3.09
C PHE A 42 -1.98 -1.30 -3.35
N LEU A 43 -0.89 -1.81 -2.79
CA LEU A 43 -0.47 -3.20 -2.88
C LEU A 43 -0.84 -3.92 -1.58
N GLU A 44 -1.72 -4.91 -1.69
CA GLU A 44 -2.21 -5.71 -0.57
C GLU A 44 -1.79 -7.19 -0.72
N ARG A 45 -1.31 -7.80 0.36
CA ARG A 45 -1.03 -9.24 0.35
C ARG A 45 -2.33 -10.03 0.28
N ASP A 46 -2.46 -10.93 -0.69
CA ASP A 46 -3.61 -11.82 -0.76
C ASP A 46 -3.50 -12.96 0.27
N VAL A 47 -4.10 -12.75 1.44
CA VAL A 47 -4.19 -13.76 2.51
C VAL A 47 -5.64 -14.16 2.73
N SER A 48 -5.87 -15.45 2.97
CA SER A 48 -7.22 -16.04 3.09
C SER A 48 -8.12 -15.30 4.09
N TRP A 49 -7.55 -14.86 5.21
CA TRP A 49 -8.27 -14.12 6.24
C TRP A 49 -8.97 -12.86 5.70
N TYR A 50 -8.30 -12.07 4.85
CA TYR A 50 -8.91 -10.87 4.26
C TYR A 50 -9.65 -11.17 2.95
N ALA A 51 -9.16 -12.11 2.15
CA ALA A 51 -9.75 -12.47 0.85
C ALA A 51 -11.23 -12.87 0.95
N HIS A 52 -11.62 -13.58 2.01
CA HIS A 52 -13.00 -14.00 2.24
C HIS A 52 -13.92 -12.89 2.77
N HIS A 53 -13.37 -11.74 3.17
CA HIS A 53 -14.10 -10.64 3.80
C HIS A 53 -13.93 -9.30 3.08
N ARG A 54 -13.56 -9.30 1.79
CA ARG A 54 -13.40 -8.07 1.00
C ARG A 54 -14.72 -7.34 0.81
N ASP A 55 -14.86 -6.19 1.46
CA ASP A 55 -15.98 -5.24 1.38
C ASP A 55 -15.71 -4.09 0.39
N LEU A 56 -14.47 -3.92 -0.07
CA LEU A 56 -14.07 -2.97 -1.10
C LEU A 56 -13.22 -3.66 -2.17
N ARG A 57 -13.80 -3.86 -3.36
CA ARG A 57 -13.14 -4.62 -4.45
C ARG A 57 -12.60 -3.73 -5.58
N ASP A 58 -13.30 -2.65 -5.88
CA ASP A 58 -13.00 -1.76 -7.01
C ASP A 58 -13.12 -0.30 -6.56
N PRO A 59 -12.09 0.24 -5.86
CA PRO A 59 -12.12 1.62 -5.38
C PRO A 59 -11.97 2.62 -6.52
N ASP A 60 -12.78 3.68 -6.47
CA ASP A 60 -12.75 4.78 -7.45
C ASP A 60 -11.64 5.83 -7.21
N PHE A 61 -10.83 5.64 -6.17
CA PHE A 61 -9.83 6.62 -5.69
C PHE A 61 -8.39 6.11 -5.69
N CYS A 62 -8.13 4.85 -6.06
CA CYS A 62 -6.79 4.29 -6.20
C CYS A 62 -6.81 3.02 -7.04
N ASP A 63 -5.66 2.61 -7.57
CA ASP A 63 -5.49 1.28 -8.13
C ASP A 63 -5.19 0.28 -7.01
N LEU A 64 -6.10 -0.65 -6.75
CA LEU A 64 -5.93 -1.69 -5.75
C LEU A 64 -5.45 -2.98 -6.42
N ARG A 65 -4.24 -3.42 -6.07
CA ARG A 65 -3.63 -4.64 -6.60
C ARG A 65 -3.22 -5.58 -5.48
N TYR A 66 -3.20 -6.86 -5.83
CA TYR A 66 -2.86 -7.93 -4.89
C TYR A 66 -1.57 -8.62 -5.30
N TYR A 67 -0.86 -9.17 -4.31
CA TYR A 67 0.27 -10.05 -4.51
C TYR A 67 0.22 -11.22 -3.51
N GLU A 68 0.65 -12.42 -3.92
CA GLU A 68 0.63 -13.62 -3.07
C GLU A 68 1.96 -13.84 -2.34
N THR A 69 3.07 -13.36 -2.90
CA THR A 69 4.42 -13.57 -2.35
C THR A 69 5.34 -12.36 -2.54
N VAL A 70 6.38 -12.23 -1.70
CA VAL A 70 7.41 -11.19 -1.87
C VAL A 70 8.12 -11.32 -3.23
N SER A 71 8.37 -12.55 -3.69
CA SER A 71 8.95 -12.81 -5.01
C SER A 71 8.07 -12.30 -6.16
N GLU A 72 6.74 -12.44 -6.04
CA GLU A 72 5.80 -11.88 -7.00
C GLU A 72 5.80 -10.36 -6.95
N LEU A 73 5.76 -9.76 -5.75
CA LEU A 73 5.86 -8.31 -5.56
C LEU A 73 7.11 -7.76 -6.28
N ARG A 74 8.27 -8.39 -6.06
CA ARG A 74 9.55 -8.06 -6.70
C ARG A 74 9.57 -8.26 -8.22
N ARG A 75 8.73 -9.13 -8.77
CA ARG A 75 8.70 -9.39 -10.22
C ARG A 75 7.73 -8.46 -10.92
N ASN A 76 6.54 -8.29 -10.34
CA ASN A 76 5.41 -7.65 -10.99
C ASN A 76 5.35 -6.15 -10.72
N HIS A 77 5.82 -5.69 -9.55
CA HIS A 77 5.69 -4.28 -9.13
C HIS A 77 7.02 -3.52 -9.05
N ARG A 78 8.15 -4.16 -9.36
CA ARG A 78 9.48 -3.55 -9.20
C ARG A 78 9.64 -2.21 -9.89
N GLN A 79 9.19 -2.10 -11.14
CA GLN A 79 9.33 -0.86 -11.91
C GLN A 79 8.46 0.26 -11.35
N GLU A 80 7.25 -0.08 -10.91
CA GLU A 80 6.32 0.86 -10.28
C GLU A 80 6.87 1.37 -8.95
N LEU A 81 7.33 0.47 -8.08
CA LEU A 81 7.97 0.80 -6.80
C LEU A 81 9.25 1.62 -6.98
N GLN A 82 10.07 1.31 -7.99
CA GLN A 82 11.29 2.05 -8.26
C GLN A 82 11.01 3.47 -8.74
N ARG A 83 10.00 3.67 -9.59
CA ARG A 83 9.71 4.95 -10.26
C ARG A 83 8.77 5.87 -9.50
N ALA A 84 8.10 5.37 -8.46
CA ALA A 84 7.18 6.15 -7.65
C ALA A 84 7.88 7.37 -7.03
N ASP A 85 7.17 8.49 -6.98
CA ASP A 85 7.64 9.69 -6.28
C ASP A 85 7.72 9.43 -4.76
N ALA A 86 6.84 8.57 -4.24
CA ALA A 86 6.87 8.08 -2.88
C ALA A 86 6.40 6.63 -2.76
N VAL A 87 7.07 5.86 -1.91
CA VAL A 87 6.66 4.52 -1.47
C VAL A 87 6.43 4.54 0.03
N VAL A 88 5.23 4.17 0.46
CA VAL A 88 4.80 4.19 1.86
C VAL A 88 4.49 2.77 2.32
N ILE A 89 5.17 2.29 3.35
CA ILE A 89 4.85 1.01 4.00
C ILE A 89 4.07 1.29 5.27
N GLY A 90 2.91 0.67 5.42
CA GLY A 90 2.10 0.72 6.62
C GLY A 90 2.48 -0.32 7.68
N SER A 91 1.99 -0.14 8.89
CA SER A 91 2.05 -1.15 9.96
C SER A 91 1.49 -2.50 9.51
N PHE A 92 2.05 -3.59 10.06
CA PHE A 92 1.62 -4.98 9.88
C PHE A 92 1.63 -5.56 8.46
N VAL A 93 2.35 -4.97 7.51
CA VAL A 93 2.54 -5.61 6.20
C VAL A 93 3.20 -7.00 6.39
N PRO A 94 2.60 -8.10 5.88
CA PRO A 94 3.19 -9.43 5.99
C PRO A 94 4.59 -9.49 5.37
N GLU A 95 5.54 -10.04 6.12
CA GLU A 95 6.97 -10.05 5.75
C GLU A 95 7.57 -8.63 5.57
N GLY A 96 6.99 -7.63 6.24
CA GLY A 96 7.33 -6.21 6.08
C GLY A 96 8.82 -5.91 6.19
N ARG A 97 9.56 -6.53 7.12
CA ARG A 97 11.01 -6.34 7.23
C ARG A 97 11.77 -6.71 5.95
N VAL A 98 11.46 -7.87 5.36
CA VAL A 98 12.10 -8.33 4.11
C VAL A 98 11.79 -7.37 2.98
N ILE A 99 10.53 -6.92 2.90
CA ILE A 99 10.08 -5.95 1.90
C ILE A 99 10.80 -4.61 2.10
N ILE A 100 10.92 -4.11 3.34
CA ILE A 100 11.60 -2.86 3.66
C ILE A 100 13.08 -2.93 3.25
N ASP A 101 13.78 -4.01 3.59
CA ASP A 101 15.19 -4.21 3.24
C ASP A 101 15.39 -4.18 1.71
N ASP A 102 14.47 -4.78 0.94
CA ASP A 102 14.50 -4.71 -0.52
C ASP A 102 14.26 -3.29 -1.05
N LEU A 103 13.20 -2.65 -0.56
CA LEU A 103 12.74 -1.35 -1.07
C LEU A 103 13.69 -0.22 -0.72
N ALA A 104 14.37 -0.27 0.42
CA ALA A 104 15.36 0.71 0.83
C ALA A 104 16.49 0.88 -0.20
N SER A 105 16.80 -0.18 -0.97
CA SER A 105 17.80 -0.15 -2.04
C SER A 105 17.21 0.07 -3.45
N LEU A 106 15.90 -0.13 -3.62
CA LEU A 106 15.21 -0.08 -4.90
C LEU A 106 14.61 1.30 -5.19
N CYS A 107 13.97 1.91 -4.20
CA CYS A 107 13.19 3.13 -4.36
C CYS A 107 14.11 4.32 -4.63
N THR A 108 13.80 5.12 -5.67
CA THR A 108 14.53 6.36 -5.96
C THR A 108 13.82 7.61 -5.43
N GLY A 109 12.51 7.50 -5.16
CA GLY A 109 11.70 8.56 -4.55
C GLY A 109 11.76 8.55 -3.02
N GLN A 110 10.80 9.22 -2.38
CA GLN A 110 10.67 9.18 -0.92
C GLN A 110 10.29 7.78 -0.47
N PHE A 111 10.96 7.29 0.57
CA PHE A 111 10.63 6.01 1.19
C PHE A 111 10.22 6.24 2.63
N CYS A 112 8.96 5.95 2.93
CA CYS A 112 8.33 6.32 4.19
C CYS A 112 7.73 5.11 4.88
N PHE A 113 7.70 5.18 6.20
CA PHE A 113 6.93 4.27 7.03
C PHE A 113 5.74 5.03 7.61
N TYR A 114 4.53 4.51 7.41
CA TYR A 114 3.32 5.04 8.04
C TYR A 114 2.93 4.13 9.20
N ASP A 115 3.37 4.52 10.38
CA ASP A 115 3.02 3.86 11.62
C ASP A 115 1.56 4.18 11.99
N ILE A 116 0.66 3.26 11.62
CA ILE A 116 -0.79 3.34 11.88
C ILE A 116 -1.13 2.71 13.23
N ASP A 117 -0.28 1.84 13.74
CA ASP A 117 -0.51 1.05 14.95
C ASP A 117 0.71 1.08 15.88
N THR A 118 1.03 2.30 16.33
CA THR A 118 2.22 2.65 17.13
C THR A 118 2.49 1.80 18.37
N PRO A 119 1.50 1.32 19.15
CA PRO A 119 1.82 0.54 20.34
C PRO A 119 2.26 -0.91 20.04
N VAL A 120 2.10 -1.40 18.81
CA VAL A 120 2.33 -2.82 18.46
C VAL A 120 3.31 -3.02 17.30
N THR A 121 3.61 -1.96 16.55
CA THR A 121 4.43 -1.99 15.32
C THR A 121 5.94 -1.91 15.60
#